data_AF-A0A843C0M1-F1
#
_entry.id   AF-A0A843C0M1-F1
#
_cell.length_a   1.000
_cell.length_b   1.000
_cell.length_c   1.000
_cell.angle_alpha   90.00
_cell.angle_beta   90.00
_cell.angle_gamma   90.00
#
_symmetry.space_group_name_H-M   'P 1'
#
loop_
_entity.id
_entity.type
_entity.pdbx_description
1 polymer ?
#
loop_
_entity_poly.entity_id
_entity_poly.type
_entity_poly.pdbx_seq_one_letter_code
_entity_poly.pdbx_strand_id
1 'polypeptide(L)'
;MPRIFKKMSEKGGLPPGALVYVGEKKVEEVVITLFDYDRERYEEKELKSIEECFPYKDTPTVTWINIAGIHQVEIMEKIGNHFGIHPLAIEDILNTGQRPKMDDMDVYLFIVL
;
A
#
# COMPACT_ATOMS: atom_id res chain seq x y z
N MET A 1 18.60 -27.00 6.82
CA MET A 1 17.64 -26.13 7.53
C MET A 1 16.28 -26.29 6.87
N PRO A 2 15.20 -26.63 7.59
CA PRO A 2 13.89 -26.71 6.98
C PRO A 2 13.41 -25.28 6.66
N ARG A 3 13.09 -25.02 5.39
CA ARG A 3 12.36 -23.81 4.98
C ARG A 3 10.95 -23.96 5.51
N ILE A 4 10.61 -23.23 6.57
CA ILE A 4 9.23 -23.09 7.02
C ILE A 4 8.50 -22.34 5.91
N PHE A 5 7.74 -23.06 5.10
CA PHE A 5 6.81 -22.44 4.16
C PHE A 5 5.79 -21.67 5.00
N LYS A 6 5.85 -20.33 4.93
CA LYS A 6 4.88 -19.41 5.52
C LYS A 6 3.49 -19.86 5.03
N LYS A 7 2.52 -20.04 5.94
CA LYS A 7 1.18 -20.54 5.62
C LYS A 7 0.54 -19.69 4.52
N MET A 8 0.63 -20.13 3.27
CA MET A 8 -0.11 -19.58 2.12
C MET A 8 -1.58 -20.03 2.12
N SER A 9 -2.03 -20.83 3.10
CA SER A 9 -3.34 -21.49 3.07
C SER A 9 -4.52 -20.55 3.28
N GLU A 10 -4.32 -19.30 3.69
CA GLU A 10 -5.42 -18.36 3.96
C GLU A 10 -6.02 -17.73 2.69
N LYS A 11 -5.33 -17.78 1.54
CA LYS A 11 -5.83 -17.29 0.24
C LYS A 11 -6.47 -18.36 -0.64
N GLY A 12 -6.41 -19.64 -0.26
CA GLY A 12 -6.87 -20.74 -1.10
C GLY A 12 -8.37 -20.67 -1.39
N GLY A 13 -8.74 -20.51 -2.67
CA GLY A 13 -10.14 -20.53 -3.13
C GLY A 13 -10.84 -19.16 -3.19
N LEU A 14 -10.15 -18.07 -2.88
CA LEU A 14 -10.67 -16.72 -3.06
C LEU A 14 -10.58 -16.26 -4.52
N PRO A 15 -11.51 -15.40 -4.98
CA PRO A 15 -11.41 -14.81 -6.31
C PRO A 15 -10.18 -13.88 -6.41
N PRO A 16 -9.58 -13.73 -7.60
CA PRO A 16 -8.53 -12.75 -7.83
C PRO A 16 -8.98 -11.33 -7.45
N GLY A 17 -8.10 -10.56 -6.82
CA GLY A 17 -8.40 -9.22 -6.30
C GLY A 17 -9.04 -9.21 -4.91
N ALA A 18 -9.19 -10.38 -4.25
CA ALA A 18 -9.63 -10.43 -2.86
C ALA A 18 -8.56 -9.82 -1.94
N LEU A 19 -8.95 -8.77 -1.22
CA LEU A 19 -8.05 -8.03 -0.34
C LEU A 19 -7.89 -8.74 1.00
N VAL A 20 -6.91 -9.62 1.10
CA VAL A 20 -6.57 -10.36 2.32
C VAL A 20 -5.11 -10.14 2.66
N TYR A 21 -4.86 -9.62 3.87
CA TYR A 21 -3.51 -9.49 4.40
C TYR A 21 -2.90 -10.87 4.66
N VAL A 22 -1.79 -11.17 4.01
CA VAL A 22 -1.02 -12.40 4.21
C VAL A 22 0.38 -12.03 4.67
N GLY A 23 0.58 -12.10 5.98
CA GLY A 23 1.84 -11.70 6.58
C GLY A 23 1.87 -11.81 8.09
N GLU A 24 3.05 -11.51 8.63
CA GLU A 24 3.20 -11.34 10.07
C GLU A 24 2.98 -9.87 10.38
N LYS A 25 2.03 -9.58 11.26
CA LYS A 25 1.77 -8.22 11.73
C LYS A 25 3.00 -7.72 12.50
N LYS A 26 3.83 -6.89 11.86
CA LYS A 26 5.06 -6.33 12.44
C LYS A 26 4.84 -5.07 13.28
N VAL A 27 3.69 -4.42 13.13
CA VAL A 27 3.32 -3.18 13.83
C VAL A 27 1.89 -3.30 14.35
N GLU A 28 1.63 -2.80 15.57
CA GLU A 28 0.31 -2.86 16.20
C GLU A 28 -0.70 -1.90 15.56
N GLU A 29 -0.24 -0.69 15.26
CA GLU A 29 -1.04 0.39 14.70
C GLU A 29 -0.55 0.74 13.29
N VAL A 30 -1.46 1.28 12.47
CA VAL A 30 -1.11 1.80 11.15
C VAL A 30 -0.83 3.28 11.28
N VAL A 31 0.36 3.69 10.84
CA VAL A 31 0.78 5.09 10.85
C VAL A 31 0.86 5.57 9.40
N ILE A 32 0.22 6.70 9.13
CA ILE A 32 0.21 7.33 7.81
C ILE A 32 0.96 8.66 7.94
N THR A 33 2.07 8.80 7.21
CA THR A 33 2.85 10.03 7.17
C THR A 33 2.83 10.59 5.76
N LEU A 34 2.50 11.86 5.64
CA LEU A 34 2.51 12.63 4.42
C LEU A 34 3.74 13.54 4.39
N PHE A 35 4.43 13.55 3.26
CA PHE A 35 5.45 14.53 2.93
C PHE A 35 5.03 15.23 1.63
N ASP A 36 4.79 16.54 1.66
CA ASP A 36 4.51 17.34 0.46
C ASP A 36 5.58 18.39 0.28
N TYR A 37 6.19 18.46 -0.90
CA TYR A 37 7.31 19.38 -1.11
C TYR A 37 7.48 19.83 -2.55
N ASP A 38 8.11 20.99 -2.68
CA ASP A 38 8.66 21.52 -3.92
C ASP A 38 9.99 22.24 -3.63
N ARG A 39 10.39 23.19 -4.49
CA ARG A 39 11.63 23.95 -4.31
C ARG A 39 11.55 24.95 -3.15
N GLU A 40 10.36 25.44 -2.81
CA GLU A 40 10.13 26.56 -1.92
C GLU A 40 9.52 26.13 -0.59
N ARG A 41 8.74 25.05 -0.58
CA ARG A 41 8.03 24.56 0.61
C ARG A 41 8.26 23.07 0.88
N TYR A 42 8.15 22.74 2.16
CA TYR A 42 8.14 21.37 2.68
C TYR A 42 7.11 21.30 3.80
N GLU A 43 6.22 20.31 3.73
CA GLU A 43 5.26 19.97 4.76
C GLU A 43 5.41 18.48 5.11
N GLU A 44 5.40 18.19 6.41
CA GLU A 44 5.36 16.84 6.95
C GLU A 44 4.23 16.75 7.96
N LYS A 45 3.37 15.74 7.81
CA LYS A 45 2.20 15.56 8.66
C LYS A 45 1.88 14.08 8.89
N GLU A 46 1.62 13.73 10.14
CA GLU A 46 0.96 12.46 10.46
C GLU A 46 -0.56 12.62 10.27
N LEU A 47 -1.14 11.73 9.48
CA LEU A 47 -2.56 11.76 9.13
C LEU A 47 -3.36 10.84 10.05
N LYS A 48 -4.56 11.28 10.45
CA LYS A 48 -5.48 10.46 11.26
C LYS A 48 -6.32 9.53 10.40
N SER A 49 -6.45 9.86 9.11
CA SER A 49 -7.19 9.10 8.12
C SER A 49 -6.50 9.20 6.76
N ILE A 50 -6.65 8.17 5.92
CA ILE A 50 -6.01 8.17 4.60
C ILE A 50 -6.62 9.21 3.67
N GLU A 51 -7.89 9.54 3.88
CA GLU A 51 -8.63 10.52 3.09
C GLU A 51 -8.05 11.94 3.20
N GLU A 52 -7.31 12.25 4.26
CA GLU A 52 -6.59 13.53 4.40
C GLU A 52 -5.52 13.74 3.33
N CYS A 53 -4.99 12.68 2.70
CA CYS A 53 -4.00 12.82 1.62
C CYS A 53 -4.63 13.05 0.24
N PHE A 54 -5.92 12.80 0.06
CA PHE A 54 -6.58 12.83 -1.25
C PHE A 54 -6.48 14.18 -1.97
N PRO A 55 -6.61 15.35 -1.29
CA PRO A 55 -6.46 16.64 -1.95
C PRO A 55 -5.06 16.89 -2.55
N TYR A 56 -4.03 16.18 -2.07
CA TYR A 56 -2.65 16.32 -2.57
C TYR A 56 -2.44 15.64 -3.92
N LYS A 57 -3.37 14.81 -4.39
CA LYS A 57 -3.28 14.20 -5.72
C LYS A 57 -3.31 15.25 -6.85
N ASP A 58 -3.99 16.36 -6.61
CA ASP A 58 -4.22 17.42 -7.61
C ASP A 58 -3.26 18.62 -7.43
N THR A 59 -2.31 18.55 -6.50
CA THR A 59 -1.33 19.63 -6.30
C THR A 59 -0.18 19.51 -7.31
N PRO A 60 0.48 20.63 -7.67
CA PRO A 60 1.63 20.62 -8.58
C PRO A 60 2.94 20.20 -7.89
N THR A 61 2.87 19.72 -6.65
CA THR A 61 4.00 19.35 -5.79
C THR A 61 4.32 17.87 -5.86
N VAL A 62 5.45 17.47 -5.28
CA VAL A 62 5.74 16.05 -5.06
C VAL A 62 5.17 15.65 -3.71
N THR A 63 4.27 14.67 -3.72
CA THR A 63 3.66 14.13 -2.51
C THR A 63 4.09 12.68 -2.29
N TRP A 64 4.67 12.40 -1.12
CA TRP A 64 4.98 11.04 -0.67
C TRP A 64 4.08 10.65 0.49
N ILE A 65 3.27 9.60 0.27
CA ILE A 65 2.41 9.00 1.29
C ILE A 65 3.09 7.72 1.78
N ASN A 66 3.52 7.72 3.03
CA ASN A 66 4.12 6.57 3.69
C ASN A 66 3.10 5.89 4.61
N ILE A 67 2.78 4.62 4.34
CA ILE A 67 1.83 3.84 5.15
C ILE A 67 2.61 2.71 5.84
N ALA A 68 2.90 2.91 7.13
CA ALA A 68 3.52 1.89 7.96
C ALA A 68 2.45 0.99 8.57
N GLY A 69 2.37 -0.24 8.08
CA GLY A 69 1.37 -1.22 8.51
C GLY A 69 0.26 -1.39 7.49
N ILE A 70 0.38 -2.41 6.64
CA ILE A 70 -0.59 -2.70 5.57
C ILE A 70 -1.67 -3.70 5.99
N HIS A 71 -1.75 -4.04 7.28
CA HIS A 71 -2.68 -5.06 7.78
C HIS A 71 -4.13 -4.58 7.88
N GLN A 72 -4.36 -3.27 7.81
CA GLN A 72 -5.71 -2.68 7.74
C GLN A 72 -6.17 -2.60 6.28
N VAL A 73 -6.96 -3.60 5.87
CA VAL A 73 -7.44 -3.75 4.49
C VAL A 73 -8.27 -2.55 4.00
N GLU A 74 -9.10 -1.96 4.87
CA GLU A 74 -9.95 -0.82 4.51
C GLU A 74 -9.13 0.39 4.02
N ILE A 75 -7.96 0.64 4.63
CA ILE A 75 -7.06 1.72 4.21
C ILE A 75 -6.53 1.44 2.80
N MET A 76 -6.14 0.19 2.53
CA MET A 76 -5.63 -0.24 1.23
C MET A 76 -6.71 -0.21 0.14
N GLU A 77 -7.96 -0.51 0.50
CA GLU A 77 -9.09 -0.41 -0.41
C GLU A 77 -9.40 1.06 -0.77
N LYS A 78 -9.43 1.95 0.23
CA LYS A 78 -9.67 3.39 0.03
C LYS A 78 -8.61 4.02 -0.86
N ILE A 79 -7.33 3.73 -0.61
CA ILE A 79 -6.26 4.26 -1.45
C ILE A 79 -6.32 3.67 -2.86
N GLY A 80 -6.62 2.36 -2.99
CA GLY A 80 -6.75 1.72 -4.29
C GLY A 80 -7.85 2.36 -5.14
N ASN A 81 -9.03 2.57 -4.55
CA ASN A 81 -10.16 3.20 -5.21
C ASN A 81 -9.89 4.67 -5.57
N HIS A 82 -9.29 5.45 -4.68
CA HIS A 82 -9.03 6.87 -4.93
C HIS A 82 -7.93 7.12 -5.98
N PHE A 83 -6.87 6.31 -5.94
CA PHE A 83 -5.74 6.45 -6.87
C PHE A 83 -5.90 5.65 -8.16
N GLY A 84 -6.92 4.78 -8.28
CA GLY A 84 -7.14 3.94 -9.45
C GLY A 84 -6.14 2.79 -9.55
N ILE A 85 -5.66 2.30 -8.41
CA ILE A 85 -4.73 1.16 -8.34
C ILE A 85 -5.52 -0.11 -8.58
N HIS A 86 -5.06 -0.93 -9.51
CA HIS A 86 -5.74 -2.17 -9.87
C HIS A 86 -5.86 -3.10 -8.65
N PRO A 87 -7.02 -3.77 -8.41
CA PRO A 87 -7.22 -4.64 -7.25
C PRO A 87 -6.15 -5.73 -7.09
N LEU A 88 -5.61 -6.25 -8.20
CA LEU A 88 -4.49 -7.22 -8.18
C LEU A 88 -3.20 -6.63 -7.59
N ALA A 89 -2.92 -5.35 -7.82
CA ALA A 89 -1.75 -4.71 -7.24
C ALA A 89 -1.94 -4.49 -5.73
N ILE A 90 -3.15 -4.13 -5.28
CA ILE A 90 -3.46 -4.04 -3.83
C ILE A 90 -3.37 -5.43 -3.18
N GLU A 91 -3.88 -6.46 -3.85
CA GLU A 91 -3.74 -7.85 -3.40
C GLU A 91 -2.27 -8.25 -3.22
N ASP A 92 -1.40 -7.83 -4.16
CA ASP A 92 0.03 -8.10 -4.11
C ASP A 92 0.71 -7.32 -2.97
N ILE A 93 0.34 -6.07 -2.74
CA ILE A 93 0.81 -5.27 -1.60
C ILE A 93 0.48 -5.97 -0.28
N LEU A 94 -0.74 -6.50 -0.14
CA LEU A 94 -1.20 -7.22 1.05
C LEU A 94 -0.49 -8.57 1.25
N ASN A 95 0.21 -9.08 0.24
CA ASN A 95 0.94 -10.35 0.31
C ASN A 95 2.44 -10.12 0.57
N THR A 96 2.84 -10.18 1.84
CA THR A 96 4.24 -9.98 2.28
C THR A 96 5.20 -11.12 1.88
N GLY A 97 4.71 -12.18 1.24
CA GLY A 97 5.51 -13.32 0.77
C GLY A 97 5.86 -13.25 -0.73
N GLN A 98 5.46 -12.18 -1.43
CA GLN A 98 5.79 -11.94 -2.83
C GLN A 98 7.31 -11.89 -3.05
N ARG A 99 7.76 -12.29 -4.23
CA ARG A 99 9.14 -12.06 -4.66
C ARG A 99 9.28 -10.62 -5.18
N PRO A 100 10.48 -10.01 -5.09
CA PRO A 100 10.72 -8.71 -5.67
C PRO A 100 10.37 -8.69 -7.16
N LYS A 101 9.68 -7.64 -7.59
CA LYS A 101 9.21 -7.46 -8.97
C LYS A 101 8.97 -5.98 -9.27
N MET A 102 8.83 -5.69 -10.56
CA MET A 102 8.41 -4.39 -11.08
C MET A 102 7.42 -4.62 -12.21
N ASP A 103 6.24 -4.03 -12.09
CA ASP A 103 5.17 -4.10 -13.08
C ASP A 103 4.88 -2.67 -13.59
N ASP A 104 4.86 -2.51 -14.92
CA ASP A 104 4.45 -1.27 -15.59
C ASP A 104 2.95 -1.35 -15.89
N MET A 105 2.16 -0.44 -15.28
CA MET A 105 0.70 -0.44 -15.32
C MET A 105 0.16 0.72 -16.16
N ASP A 106 0.95 1.21 -17.13
CA ASP A 106 0.72 2.36 -18.03
C ASP A 106 0.63 3.73 -17.33
N VAL A 107 -0.15 3.82 -16.25
CA VAL A 107 -0.42 5.04 -15.48
C VAL A 107 0.39 5.13 -14.19
N TYR A 108 0.93 4.01 -13.70
CA TYR A 108 1.82 3.97 -12.54
C TYR A 108 2.81 2.81 -12.64
N LEU A 109 3.90 2.91 -11.90
CA LEU A 109 4.85 1.80 -11.69
C LEU A 109 4.56 1.14 -10.35
N PHE A 110 4.46 -0.19 -10.33
CA PHE A 110 4.33 -0.97 -9.11
C PHE A 110 5.62 -1.73 -8.84
N ILE A 111 6.18 -1.57 -7.65
CA ILE A 111 7.45 -2.18 -7.26
C ILE A 111 7.29 -2.91 -5.93
N VAL A 112 7.77 -4.15 -5.87
CA VAL A 112 7.93 -4.94 -4.65
C VAL A 112 9.42 -5.17 -4.41
N LEU A 113 9.88 -4.88 -3.19
CA LEU A 113 11.30 -4.94 -2.78
C LEU A 113 11.55 -6.07 -1.77
#